data_AF-A0A2K3LE54-F1
#
_entry.id   AF-A0A2K3LE54-F1
#
_cell.length_a   1.000
_cell.length_b   1.000
_cell.length_c   1.000
_cell.angle_alpha   90.00
_cell.angle_beta   90.00
_cell.angle_gamma   90.00
#
_symmetry.space_group_name_H-M   'P 1'
#
loop_
_entity.id
_entity.type
_entity.pdbx_description
1 polymer ?
#
loop_
_entity_poly.entity_id
_entity_poly.type
_entity_poly.pdbx_seq_one_letter_code
_entity_poly.pdbx_strand_id
1 'polypeptide(L)'
;MAAEKLRDLYQPIDVPLLDSTVAAAFYGTRSKEMVEFLFTLYIIMQRTAADQILRELQNNPDMWLQVMHILQNTQNLNTNFFALQ
;
A
#
# COMPACT_ATOMS: atom_id res chain seq x y z
N MET A 1 -10.82 2.50 -7.36
CA MET A 1 -11.67 2.51 -6.15
C MET A 1 -10.88 2.54 -4.85
N ALA A 2 -10.05 1.54 -4.49
CA ALA A 2 -9.22 1.63 -3.27
C ALA A 2 -8.11 2.70 -3.34
N ALA A 3 -7.45 2.80 -4.50
CA ALA A 3 -6.40 3.80 -4.75
C ALA A 3 -6.90 5.24 -4.62
N GLU A 4 -8.11 5.53 -5.10
CA GLU A 4 -8.70 6.88 -5.06
C GLU A 4 -8.97 7.31 -3.62
N LYS A 5 -9.34 6.38 -2.74
CA LYS A 5 -9.53 6.66 -1.31
C LYS A 5 -8.22 6.97 -0.58
N LEU A 6 -7.09 6.39 -1.01
CA LEU A 6 -5.78 6.73 -0.45
C LEU A 6 -5.24 8.07 -0.99
N ARG A 7 -5.63 8.44 -2.21
CA ARG A 7 -5.24 9.71 -2.85
C ARG A 7 -6.00 10.92 -2.29
N ASP A 8 -7.15 10.71 -1.67
CA ASP A 8 -7.95 11.77 -1.07
C ASP A 8 -7.42 12.14 0.33
N LEU A 9 -6.49 13.10 0.37
CA LEU A 9 -5.85 13.57 1.60
C LEU A 9 -6.65 14.65 2.34
N TYR A 10 -7.83 15.03 1.84
CA TYR A 10 -8.74 15.96 2.53
C TYR A 10 -9.45 15.29 3.72
N GLN A 11 -9.38 13.96 3.82
CA GLN A 11 -9.83 13.16 4.96
C GLN A 11 -8.66 12.37 5.55
N PRO A 12 -8.74 11.96 6.84
CA PRO A 12 -7.73 11.08 7.42
C PRO A 12 -7.64 9.78 6.63
N ILE A 13 -6.43 9.43 6.21
CA ILE A 13 -6.15 8.26 5.37
C ILE A 13 -6.58 6.97 6.07
N ASP A 14 -7.15 6.05 5.30
CA ASP A 14 -7.57 4.73 5.77
C ASP A 14 -6.34 3.83 5.97
N VAL A 15 -5.83 3.81 7.20
CA VAL A 15 -4.60 3.11 7.57
C VAL A 15 -4.68 1.58 7.36
N PRO A 16 -5.79 0.88 7.68
CA PRO A 16 -5.98 -0.53 7.30
C PRO A 16 -5.89 -0.81 5.80
N LEU A 17 -6.39 0.11 4.96
CA LEU A 17 -6.31 -0.01 3.51
C LEU A 17 -4.88 0.21 3.00
N LEU A 18 -4.15 1.16 3.60
CA LEU A 18 -2.74 1.38 3.33
C LEU A 18 -1.91 0.14 3.71
N ASP A 19 -2.16 -0.44 4.87
CA ASP A 19 -1.51 -1.67 5.34
C ASP A 19 -1.68 -2.85 4.39
N SER A 20 -2.90 -3.00 3.82
CA SER A 20 -3.20 -4.04 2.83
C SER A 20 -2.48 -3.80 1.51
N THR A 21 -2.35 -2.53 1.10
CA THR A 21 -1.66 -2.14 -0.14
C THR A 21 -0.16 -2.36 -0.02
N VAL A 22 0.43 -1.98 1.12
CA VAL A 22 1.82 -2.27 1.45
C VAL A 22 2.06 -3.77 1.56
N ALA A 23 1.16 -4.54 2.18
CA ALA A 23 1.26 -5.99 2.21
C ALA A 23 1.19 -6.62 0.80
N ALA A 24 0.36 -6.11 -0.11
CA ALA A 24 0.31 -6.56 -1.50
C ALA A 24 1.61 -6.22 -2.26
N ALA A 25 2.19 -5.05 -2.01
CA ALA A 25 3.46 -4.62 -2.58
C ALA A 25 4.67 -5.43 -2.06
N PHE A 26 4.66 -5.84 -0.79
CA PHE A 26 5.81 -6.49 -0.15
C PHE A 26 5.72 -8.01 -0.03
N TYR A 27 4.53 -8.56 0.20
CA TYR A 27 4.37 -9.97 0.58
C TYR A 27 3.73 -10.87 -0.47
N GLY A 28 3.25 -10.34 -1.61
CA GLY A 28 2.72 -11.11 -2.75
C GLY A 28 1.96 -12.36 -2.32
N THR A 29 0.69 -12.22 -1.95
CA THR A 29 -0.21 -13.22 -1.35
C THR A 29 0.33 -14.65 -1.42
N ARG A 30 0.93 -15.10 -0.31
CA ARG A 30 1.60 -16.41 -0.19
C ARG A 30 0.57 -17.55 -0.11
N SER A 31 -0.33 -17.65 -1.09
CA SER A 31 -1.17 -18.83 -1.26
C SER A 31 -0.29 -19.98 -1.74
N LYS A 32 -0.06 -20.93 -0.84
CA LYS A 32 0.32 -22.28 -1.21
C LYS A 32 -0.74 -22.81 -2.20
N GLU A 33 -0.25 -23.34 -3.32
CA GLU A 33 -0.97 -24.08 -4.38
C GLU A 33 -1.74 -23.29 -5.46
N MET A 34 -1.23 -23.47 -6.70
CA MET A 34 -1.89 -23.48 -8.03
C MET A 34 -2.32 -22.14 -8.70
N VAL A 35 -1.51 -21.66 -9.67
CA VAL A 35 -1.64 -21.75 -11.16
C VAL A 35 -0.47 -20.91 -11.73
N GLU A 36 0.70 -21.52 -11.89
CA GLU A 36 2.01 -20.85 -11.89
C GLU A 36 2.27 -19.77 -12.96
N PHE A 37 1.44 -19.61 -14.00
CA PHE A 37 1.65 -18.58 -15.03
C PHE A 37 0.67 -17.40 -14.92
N LEU A 38 -0.63 -17.67 -14.85
CA LEU A 38 -1.65 -16.62 -14.73
C LEU A 38 -1.72 -16.03 -13.31
N PHE A 39 -1.44 -16.85 -12.28
CA PHE A 39 -1.35 -16.35 -10.90
C PHE A 39 -0.13 -15.45 -10.70
N THR A 40 1.02 -15.83 -11.28
CA THR A 40 2.24 -15.01 -11.24
C THR A 40 2.02 -13.67 -11.96
N LEU A 41 1.38 -13.68 -13.13
CA LEU A 41 1.04 -12.44 -13.84
C LEU A 41 0.05 -11.56 -13.03
N TYR A 42 -0.95 -12.17 -12.41
CA TYR A 42 -1.91 -11.46 -11.55
C TYR A 42 -1.24 -10.82 -10.32
N ILE A 43 -0.35 -11.54 -9.65
CA ILE A 43 0.42 -11.04 -8.50
C ILE A 43 1.34 -9.89 -8.92
N ILE A 44 2.02 -10.00 -10.07
CA ILE A 44 2.90 -8.93 -10.58
C ILE A 44 2.10 -7.67 -10.90
N MET A 45 0.90 -7.81 -11.48
CA MET A 45 0.01 -6.67 -11.76
C MET A 45 -0.48 -6.01 -10.47
N GLN A 46 -0.85 -6.80 -9.46
CA GLN A 46 -1.24 -6.27 -8.14
C GLN A 46 -0.10 -5.51 -7.48
N ARG A 47 1.12 -6.07 -7.53
CA ARG A 47 2.32 -5.44 -6.97
C ARG A 47 2.65 -4.14 -7.70
N THR A 48 2.60 -4.15 -9.02
CA THR A 48 2.89 -2.97 -9.86
C THR A 48 1.88 -1.84 -9.61
N ALA A 49 0.59 -2.17 -9.50
CA ALA A 49 -0.45 -1.19 -9.17
C ALA A 49 -0.25 -0.61 -7.76
N ALA A 50 0.08 -1.47 -6.78
CA ALA A 50 0.38 -1.02 -5.42
C ALA A 50 1.63 -0.12 -5.38
N ASP A 51 2.72 -0.51 -6.04
CA ASP A 51 3.96 0.26 -6.12
C ASP A 51 3.75 1.62 -6.79
N GLN A 52 2.90 1.70 -7.82
CA GLN A 52 2.54 2.97 -8.46
C GLN A 52 1.82 3.91 -7.48
N ILE A 53 0.83 3.40 -6.74
CA ILE A 53 0.08 4.20 -5.76
C ILE A 53 1.00 4.66 -4.63
N LEU A 54 1.86 3.78 -4.11
CA LEU A 54 2.82 4.12 -3.06
C LEU A 54 3.80 5.21 -3.51
N ARG A 55 4.28 5.17 -4.76
CA ARG A 55 5.10 6.24 -5.34
C ARG A 55 4.35 7.56 -5.49
N GLU A 56 3.11 7.52 -5.96
CA GLU A 56 2.28 8.73 -6.08
C GLU A 56 2.02 9.36 -4.71
N LEU A 57 1.80 8.55 -3.67
CA LEU A 57 1.62 9.02 -2.29
C LEU A 57 2.91 9.62 -1.72
N GLN A 58 4.07 8.99 -1.90
CA GLN A 58 5.36 9.55 -1.47
C GLN A 58 5.71 10.86 -2.19
N ASN A 59 5.35 10.97 -3.46
CA ASN A 59 5.58 12.19 -4.23
C ASN A 59 4.63 13.34 -3.85
N ASN A 60 3.62 13.10 -3.01
CA ASN A 60 2.70 14.13 -2.55
C ASN A 60 3.23 14.78 -1.25
N PRO A 61 3.53 16.09 -1.24
CA PRO A 61 4.03 16.77 -0.04
C PRO A 61 3.04 16.74 1.14
N ASP A 62 1.73 16.64 0.88
CA ASP A 62 0.70 16.59 1.92
C ASP A 62 0.66 15.23 2.65
N MET A 63 1.30 14.20 2.09
CA MET A 63 1.41 12.88 2.73
C MET A 63 2.15 12.97 4.07
N TRP A 64 3.18 13.83 4.15
CA TRP A 64 3.95 14.05 5.38
C TRP A 64 3.10 14.53 6.56
N LEU A 65 2.00 15.24 6.30
CA LEU A 65 1.07 15.68 7.34
C LEU A 65 0.30 14.50 7.96
N GLN A 66 0.15 13.41 7.21
CA GLN A 66 -0.56 12.21 7.63
C GLN A 66 0.37 11.13 8.19
N VAL A 67 1.70 11.27 8.06
CA VAL A 67 2.68 10.29 8.55
C VAL A 67 2.51 9.97 10.03
N MET A 68 2.29 10.98 10.88
CA MET A 68 2.07 10.75 12.32
C MET A 68 0.80 9.93 12.58
N HIS A 69 -0.27 10.19 11.83
CA HIS A 69 -1.51 9.43 11.92
C HIS A 69 -1.33 7.99 11.42
N ILE A 70 -0.55 7.78 10.36
CA ILE A 70 -0.23 6.44 9.82
C ILE A 70 0.58 5.65 10.84
N LEU A 71 1.68 6.20 11.36
CA LEU A 71 2.58 5.54 12.31
C LEU A 71 1.89 5.15 13.62
N GLN A 72 0.91 5.94 14.07
CA GLN A 72 0.18 5.66 15.31
C GLN A 72 -0.89 4.56 15.15
N ASN A 73 -1.44 4.38 13.95
CA ASN A 73 -2.58 3.50 13.71
C ASN A 73 -2.23 2.22 12.92
N THR A 74 -1.06 2.16 12.28
CA THR A 74 -0.65 0.99 11.50
C THR A 74 -0.22 -0.16 12.41
N GLN A 75 -0.63 -1.38 12.04
CA GLN A 75 -0.14 -2.62 12.67
C GLN A 75 0.91 -3.32 11.81
N ASN A 76 1.22 -2.77 10.62
CA ASN A 76 2.15 -3.35 9.67
C ASN A 76 3.50 -2.63 9.72
N LEU A 77 4.54 -3.36 10.12
CA LEU A 77 5.92 -2.88 10.15
C LEU A 77 6.38 -2.29 8.81
N ASN A 78 5.94 -2.87 7.69
CA ASN A 78 6.33 -2.36 6.37
C ASN A 78 5.70 -1.01 6.07
N THR A 79 4.50 -0.74 6.58
CA THR A 79 3.86 0.58 6.44
C THR A 79 4.56 1.62 7.30
N ASN A 80 5.06 1.23 8.48
CA ASN A 80 5.92 2.10 9.27
C ASN A 80 7.18 2.51 8.52
N PHE A 81 7.86 1.55 7.87
CA PHE A 81 9.02 1.87 7.04
C PHE A 81 8.64 2.75 5.84
N PHE A 82 7.52 2.47 5.19
CA PHE A 82 7.02 3.27 4.07
C PHE A 82 6.73 4.73 4.45
N ALA A 83 6.11 4.96 5.61
CA ALA A 83 5.78 6.30 6.09
C ALA A 83 7.01 7.12 6.53
N LEU A 84 8.16 6.47 6.71
CA LEU A 84 9.42 7.10 7.13
C LEU A 84 10.40 7.35 5.96
N GLN A 85 10.07 6.93 4.73
CA GLN A 85 10.86 7.15 3.51
C GLN A 85 10.47 8.45 2.80
#